data_AF-A0A1F4QB50-F1
#
_entry.id   AF-A0A1F4QB50-F1
#
_cell.length_a   1.000
_cell.length_b   1.000
_cell.length_c   1.000
_cell.angle_alpha   90.00
_cell.angle_beta   90.00
_cell.angle_gamma   90.00
#
_symmetry.space_group_name_H-M   'P 1'
#
loop_
_entity.id
_entity.type
_entity.pdbx_description
1 polymer ?
#
loop_
_entity_poly.entity_id
_entity_poly.type
_entity_poly.pdbx_seq_one_letter_code
_entity_poly.pdbx_strand_id
1 'polypeptide(L)'
;MATREELEEEDRRVRQLRTVVHLAFSAIAQTDIGLTEAEKLVSAVRGAALRLFPGKELTFDLIYLPRFRRLLAERYGPVSLSGWSAN
;
A
#
# COMPACT_ATOMS: atom_id res chain seq x y z
N MET A 1 -30.13 1.32 -2.67
CA MET A 1 -29.40 2.52 -2.21
C MET A 1 -28.54 2.07 -1.05
N ALA A 2 -27.23 2.29 -1.10
CA ALA A 2 -26.37 1.99 0.05
C ALA A 2 -26.80 2.88 1.23
N THR A 3 -26.95 2.29 2.42
CA THR A 3 -27.35 3.04 3.61
C THR A 3 -26.22 3.95 4.06
N ARG A 4 -26.54 5.01 4.81
CA ARG A 4 -25.57 5.99 5.32
C ARG A 4 -24.45 5.33 6.14
N GLU A 5 -24.79 4.23 6.82
CA GLU A 5 -23.86 3.40 7.60
C GLU A 5 -22.86 2.66 6.72
N GLU A 6 -23.30 2.07 5.59
CA GLU A 6 -22.41 1.41 4.62
C GLU A 6 -21.42 2.41 4.01
N LEU A 7 -21.88 3.62 3.67
CA LEU A 7 -21.03 4.69 3.17
C LEU A 7 -19.99 5.12 4.20
N GLU A 8 -20.39 5.32 5.47
CA GLU A 8 -19.47 5.72 6.54
C GLU A 8 -18.42 4.65 6.86
N GLU A 9 -18.79 3.35 6.76
CA GLU A 9 -17.85 2.25 6.89
C GLU A 9 -16.83 2.19 5.75
N GLU A 10 -17.28 2.34 4.50
CA GLU A 10 -16.37 2.41 3.36
C GLU A 10 -15.39 3.58 3.51
N ASP A 11 -15.90 4.74 3.88
CA ASP A 11 -15.11 5.94 4.08
C ASP A 11 -14.09 5.77 5.23
N ARG A 12 -14.48 5.06 6.31
CA ARG A 12 -13.60 4.70 7.42
C ARG A 12 -12.49 3.75 6.95
N ARG A 13 -12.81 2.73 6.15
CA ARG A 13 -11.83 1.78 5.59
C ARG A 13 -10.86 2.47 4.63
N VAL A 14 -11.34 3.40 3.80
CA VAL A 14 -10.49 4.21 2.90
C VAL A 14 -9.54 5.08 3.71
N ARG A 15 -10.05 5.78 4.73
CA ARG A 15 -9.20 6.60 5.63
C ARG A 15 -8.14 5.75 6.32
N GLN A 16 -8.53 4.60 6.89
CA GLN A 16 -7.61 3.71 7.58
C GLN A 16 -6.50 3.22 6.65
N LEU A 17 -6.84 2.83 5.43
CA LEU A 17 -5.84 2.43 4.46
C LEU A 17 -4.91 3.59 4.06
N ARG A 18 -5.46 4.79 3.79
CA ARG A 18 -4.65 5.97 3.49
C ARG A 18 -3.64 6.23 4.60
N THR A 19 -4.04 6.10 5.86
CA THR A 19 -3.15 6.23 7.02
C THR A 19 -2.05 5.18 6.99
N VAL A 20 -2.38 3.89 6.81
CA VAL A 20 -1.38 2.80 6.76
C VAL A 20 -0.39 2.98 5.62
N VAL A 21 -0.87 3.35 4.43
CA VAL A 21 -0.01 3.66 3.28
C VAL A 21 0.93 4.82 3.61
N HIS A 22 0.40 5.91 4.16
CA HIS A 22 1.19 7.11 4.45
C HIS A 22 2.25 6.81 5.53
N LEU A 23 1.91 6.02 6.54
CA LEU A 23 2.85 5.58 7.57
C LEU A 23 3.97 4.75 6.98
N ALA A 24 3.67 3.78 6.11
CA ALA A 24 4.70 2.99 5.44
C ALA A 24 5.57 3.84 4.50
N PHE A 25 4.96 4.78 3.78
CA PHE A 25 5.68 5.75 2.95
C PHE A 25 6.67 6.57 3.79
N SER A 26 6.20 7.16 4.88
CA SER A 26 7.01 7.94 5.80
C SER A 26 8.09 7.08 6.46
N ALA A 27 7.79 5.84 6.86
CA ALA A 27 8.77 4.93 7.41
C ALA A 27 9.90 4.66 6.41
N ILE A 28 9.57 4.24 5.18
CA ILE A 28 10.56 3.98 4.13
C ILE A 28 11.33 5.26 3.77
N ALA A 29 10.69 6.44 3.82
CA ALA A 29 11.30 7.71 3.48
C ALA A 29 12.11 8.36 4.62
N GLN A 30 11.89 8.01 5.88
CA GLN A 30 12.58 8.64 7.02
C GLN A 30 13.56 7.70 7.71
N THR A 31 13.40 6.38 7.55
CA THR A 31 14.27 5.39 8.18
C THR A 31 15.29 4.81 7.21
N ASP A 32 16.47 4.49 7.73
CA ASP A 32 17.55 3.84 6.98
C ASP A 32 17.38 2.32 7.08
N ILE A 33 16.34 1.82 6.43
CA ILE A 33 16.05 0.39 6.33
C ILE A 33 16.55 -0.15 5.00
N GLY A 34 16.98 -1.40 4.94
CA GLY A 34 17.37 -2.04 3.68
C GLY A 34 16.18 -2.28 2.74
N LEU A 35 16.47 -2.52 1.46
CA LEU A 35 15.45 -2.81 0.42
C LEU A 35 14.50 -3.93 0.84
N THR A 36 15.03 -5.04 1.37
CA THR A 36 14.23 -6.19 1.83
C THR A 36 13.22 -5.80 2.93
N GLU A 37 13.60 -4.92 3.85
CA GLU A 37 12.73 -4.48 4.94
C GLU A 37 11.65 -3.53 4.40
N ALA A 38 12.00 -2.66 3.45
CA ALA A 38 11.06 -1.80 2.76
C ALA A 38 10.04 -2.61 1.94
N GLU A 39 10.46 -3.66 1.26
CA GLU A 39 9.57 -4.59 0.54
C GLU A 39 8.61 -5.33 1.49
N LYS A 40 9.09 -5.80 2.65
CA LYS A 40 8.24 -6.39 3.69
C LYS A 40 7.18 -5.39 4.18
N LEU A 41 7.56 -4.13 4.39
CA LEU A 41 6.63 -3.06 4.79
C LEU A 41 5.52 -2.87 3.76
N VAL A 42 5.86 -2.79 2.47
CA VAL A 42 4.85 -2.65 1.42
C VAL A 42 3.96 -3.89 1.32
N SER A 43 4.54 -5.10 1.46
CA SER A 43 3.76 -6.34 1.51
C SER A 43 2.78 -6.37 2.69
N ALA A 44 3.20 -5.90 3.86
CA ALA A 44 2.35 -5.78 5.04
C ALA A 44 1.20 -4.78 4.82
N VAL A 45 1.47 -3.63 4.18
CA VAL A 45 0.45 -2.64 3.78
C VAL A 45 -0.55 -3.25 2.81
N ARG A 46 -0.07 -4.00 1.81
CA ARG A 46 -0.93 -4.73 0.87
C ARG A 46 -1.83 -5.68 1.63
N GLY A 47 -1.28 -6.54 2.49
CA GLY A 47 -2.06 -7.47 3.32
C GLY A 47 -3.10 -6.77 4.21
N ALA A 48 -2.79 -5.59 4.74
CA ALA A 48 -3.77 -4.78 5.47
C ALA A 48 -4.88 -4.24 4.57
N ALA A 49 -4.55 -3.79 3.36
CA ALA A 49 -5.53 -3.37 2.35
C ALA A 49 -6.48 -4.50 1.97
N LEU A 50 -5.95 -5.71 1.79
CA LEU A 50 -6.75 -6.90 1.47
C LEU A 50 -7.78 -7.23 2.56
N ARG A 51 -7.39 -7.10 3.83
CA ARG A 51 -8.29 -7.30 4.96
C ARG A 51 -9.39 -6.24 5.04
N LEU A 52 -9.07 -4.99 4.70
CA LEU A 52 -10.03 -3.88 4.70
C LEU A 52 -10.98 -3.95 3.50
N PHE A 53 -10.50 -4.46 2.37
CA PHE A 53 -11.23 -4.50 1.11
C PHE A 53 -11.02 -5.84 0.38
N PRO A 54 -11.68 -6.92 0.85
CA PRO A 54 -11.60 -8.21 0.19
C PRO A 54 -12.09 -8.08 -1.26
N GLY A 55 -11.29 -8.57 -2.22
CA GLY A 55 -11.63 -8.58 -3.65
C GLY A 55 -11.37 -7.28 -4.42
N LYS A 56 -10.81 -6.22 -3.80
CA LYS A 56 -10.41 -4.98 -4.50
C LYS A 56 -8.89 -4.78 -4.60
N GLU A 57 -8.14 -5.88 -4.52
CA GLU A 57 -6.67 -5.89 -4.47
C GLU A 57 -6.04 -5.16 -5.65
N LEU A 58 -6.55 -5.43 -6.85
CA LEU A 58 -6.02 -4.91 -8.10
C LEU A 58 -6.09 -3.37 -8.14
N THR A 59 -7.16 -2.78 -7.61
CA THR A 59 -7.33 -1.32 -7.55
C THR A 59 -6.31 -0.69 -6.61
N PHE A 60 -6.01 -1.34 -5.48
CA PHE A 60 -4.97 -0.88 -4.57
C PHE A 60 -3.60 -0.98 -5.20
N ASP A 61 -3.34 -2.09 -5.86
CA ASP A 61 -2.08 -2.33 -6.55
C ASP A 61 -1.88 -1.27 -7.64
N LEU A 62 -2.88 -1.00 -8.49
CA LEU A 62 -2.80 0.03 -9.53
C LEU A 62 -2.56 1.45 -9.00
N ILE A 63 -3.09 1.80 -7.83
CA ILE A 63 -3.00 3.16 -7.27
C ILE A 63 -1.74 3.33 -6.43
N TYR A 64 -1.44 2.37 -5.56
CA TYR A 64 -0.41 2.52 -4.53
C TYR A 64 0.92 1.89 -4.90
N LEU A 65 0.96 0.77 -5.64
CA LEU A 65 2.25 0.21 -6.05
C LEU A 65 3.10 1.23 -6.79
N PRO A 66 2.62 1.93 -7.85
CA PRO A 66 3.47 2.85 -8.62
C PRO A 66 4.15 3.90 -7.75
N ARG A 67 3.48 4.35 -6.68
CA ARG A 67 4.05 5.28 -5.70
C ARG A 67 5.19 4.63 -4.92
N PHE A 68 4.96 3.43 -4.38
CA PHE A 68 6.01 2.67 -3.69
C PHE A 68 7.19 2.32 -4.62
N ARG A 69 6.94 1.92 -5.89
CA ARG A 69 8.04 1.66 -6.84
C ARG A 69 8.92 2.89 -7.02
N ARG A 70 8.31 4.09 -7.15
CA ARG A 70 9.06 5.35 -7.27
C ARG A 70 9.88 5.64 -6.02
N LEU A 71 9.29 5.54 -4.83
CA LEU A 71 9.99 5.76 -3.56
C LEU A 71 11.18 4.80 -3.41
N LEU A 72 10.96 3.51 -3.68
CA LEU A 72 12.00 2.50 -3.59
C LEU A 72 13.09 2.73 -4.65
N ALA A 73 12.71 3.13 -5.86
CA ALA A 73 13.67 3.45 -6.92
C ALA A 73 14.55 4.66 -6.59
N GLU A 74 13.96 5.69 -5.97
CA GLU A 74 14.66 6.89 -5.51
C GLU A 74 15.63 6.59 -4.35
N ARG A 75 15.26 5.67 -3.45
CA ARG A 75 16.05 5.30 -2.26
C ARG A 75 17.14 4.26 -2.52
N TYR A 76 16.80 3.21 -3.25
CA TYR A 76 17.62 2.00 -3.37
C TYR A 76 18.14 1.76 -4.80
N GLY A 77 17.77 2.61 -5.76
CA GLY A 77 18.07 2.41 -7.18
C GLY A 77 17.05 1.49 -7.88
N PRO A 78 17.30 1.06 -9.12
CA PRO A 78 16.30 0.37 -9.94
C PRO A 78 15.80 -0.92 -9.27
N VAL A 79 14.58 -0.89 -8.73
CA VAL A 79 13.98 -2.06 -8.06
C VAL A 79 13.17 -2.88 -9.07
N SER A 80 13.62 -4.10 -9.32
CA SER A 80 12.85 -5.11 -10.04
C SER A 80 11.84 -5.76 -9.08
N LEU A 81 10.67 -5.15 -8.95
CA LEU A 81 9.54 -5.70 -8.19
C LEU A 81 8.86 -6.85 -8.98
N SER A 82 9.63 -7.87 -9.33
CA SER A 82 9.18 -9.04 -10.09
C SER A 82 8.12 -9.84 -9.33
N GLY A 83 8.09 -9.76 -7.99
CA GLY A 83 7.09 -10.41 -7.15
C GLY A 83 5.75 -9.70 -7.06
N TRP A 84 5.60 -8.46 -7.59
CA TRP A 84 4.37 -7.67 -7.39
C TRP A 84 3.62 -7.36 -8.70
N SER A 85 3.92 -8.08 -9.77
CA SER A 85 3.22 -7.93 -11.06
C SER A 85 2.15 -9.02 -11.21
N ALA A 86 0.89 -8.57 -11.14
CA ALA A 86 -0.33 -9.17 -11.66
C ALA A 86 -0.48 -10.71 -11.59
N ASN A 87 -1.32 -11.16 -10.65
CA ASN A 87 -2.30 -12.23 -10.91
C ASN A 87 -3.68 -11.59 -10.96
#